data_AF-A0A9Q1MDR3-F1
#
_entry.id   AF-A0A9Q1MDR3-F1
#
_cell.length_a   1.000
_cell.length_b   1.000
_cell.length_c   1.000
_cell.angle_alpha   90.00
_cell.angle_beta   90.00
_cell.angle_gamma   90.00
#
_symmetry.space_group_name_H-M   'P 1'
#
loop_
_entity.id
_entity.type
_entity.pdbx_description
1 polymer ?
#
loop_
_entity_poly.entity_id
_entity_poly.type
_entity_poly.pdbx_seq_one_letter_code
_entity_poly.pdbx_strand_id
1 'polypeptide(L)'
;MTRAMGRFHQDGRVYVKMMMIRFHLLAIGAKYFHKGYDDSWGNNTNIHNSPRDYEGHGTHTLSTAAGNFVPKASITGVYNGTAKGGAPKARVAAYKVCWPAKQGGRCFDADILKVFDHAIDDGVDVISASVGGKSRPYFKDAAAIGSFHAMKEGIVAVTSAGNSGPMLAAVSIVAHWMITVAASTIDSEFESNVKLQSGLTIKSYQMSNLSSKSGKDAKTSFDMTLLLLSMSKLCKQATLDGTKVKGKILVCWGNNTRVDKGQQAVLAGAVGMILCNDQMSGNDIIADVHLLPVSHVSYNDGLAIFSYIKSTNLISLHLE
;
A
#
# COMPACT_ATOMS: atom_id res chain seq x y z
N MET A 1 11.15 -53.08 -2.56
CA MET A 1 9.81 -52.97 -1.92
C MET A 1 10.04 -52.16 -0.66
N THR A 2 9.81 -50.85 -0.64
CA THR A 2 8.49 -50.25 -0.43
C THR A 2 8.32 -48.99 -1.28
N ARG A 3 7.20 -48.92 -2.01
CA ARG A 3 6.76 -47.79 -2.83
C ARG A 3 6.54 -46.56 -1.95
N ALA A 4 7.22 -45.45 -2.24
CA ALA A 4 6.74 -44.12 -1.88
C ALA A 4 5.59 -43.76 -2.84
N MET A 5 4.36 -44.09 -2.46
CA MET A 5 3.17 -43.61 -3.15
C MET A 5 3.02 -42.12 -2.87
N GLY A 6 3.28 -41.29 -3.89
CA GLY A 6 2.83 -39.90 -3.89
C GLY A 6 1.32 -39.86 -3.76
N ARG A 7 0.82 -39.25 -2.68
CA ARG A 7 -0.59 -38.90 -2.56
C ARG A 7 -0.86 -37.70 -3.46
N PHE A 8 -1.33 -37.96 -4.67
CA PHE A 8 -2.13 -36.99 -5.40
C PHE A 8 -3.46 -36.83 -4.66
N HIS A 9 -3.69 -35.67 -4.06
CA HIS A 9 -5.05 -35.29 -3.63
C HIS A 9 -5.91 -35.12 -4.89
N GLN A 10 -6.90 -36.00 -5.07
CA GLN A 10 -7.80 -36.08 -6.22
C GLN A 10 -8.79 -34.89 -6.39
N ASP A 11 -8.59 -33.78 -5.68
CA ASP A 11 -9.61 -32.72 -5.60
C ASP A 11 -9.28 -31.42 -6.34
N GLY A 12 -8.09 -31.28 -6.95
CA GLY A 12 -7.77 -30.14 -7.82
C GLY A 12 -7.89 -28.75 -7.17
N ARG A 13 -7.84 -28.66 -5.83
CA ARG A 13 -7.97 -27.39 -5.09
C ARG A 13 -6.59 -26.82 -4.77
N VAL A 14 -6.37 -25.57 -5.16
CA VAL A 14 -5.18 -24.78 -4.81
C VAL A 14 -5.50 -23.99 -3.54
N TYR A 15 -4.64 -24.06 -2.53
CA TYR A 15 -4.80 -23.33 -1.28
C TYR A 15 -3.85 -22.14 -1.25
N VAL A 16 -4.35 -20.95 -0.90
CA VAL A 16 -3.59 -19.71 -0.92
C VAL A 16 -3.76 -19.03 0.44
N LYS A 17 -2.66 -18.74 1.13
CA LYS A 17 -2.65 -18.39 2.56
C LYS A 17 -2.21 -16.94 2.82
N MET A 18 -3.12 -16.12 3.34
CA MET A 18 -2.86 -14.90 4.12
C MET A 18 -4.16 -14.44 4.82
N MET A 19 -4.28 -13.21 5.36
CA MET A 19 -5.06 -12.72 6.54
C MET A 19 -6.42 -11.95 6.35
N MET A 20 -7.55 -12.29 7.01
CA MET A 20 -8.78 -11.43 7.13
C MET A 20 -9.87 -11.99 8.08
N ILE A 21 -10.71 -11.13 8.69
CA ILE A 21 -11.77 -11.47 9.66
C ILE A 21 -13.19 -11.26 9.10
N ARG A 22 -13.94 -12.35 8.96
CA ARG A 22 -15.25 -12.66 9.59
C ARG A 22 -15.64 -14.05 9.08
N PHE A 23 -15.72 -15.03 9.99
CA PHE A 23 -15.96 -16.43 9.65
C PHE A 23 -17.37 -16.62 9.07
N HIS A 24 -17.46 -16.70 7.75
CA HIS A 24 -18.48 -17.46 7.03
C HIS A 24 -17.73 -18.33 6.02
N LEU A 25 -17.51 -19.61 6.39
CA LEU A 25 -17.04 -20.76 5.58
C LEU A 25 -15.70 -20.66 4.79
N LEU A 26 -15.08 -19.48 4.62
CA LEU A 26 -13.86 -19.30 3.80
C LEU A 26 -12.55 -19.36 4.61
N ALA A 27 -12.52 -18.74 5.79
CA ALA A 27 -11.39 -18.80 6.70
C ALA A 27 -11.49 -20.06 7.57
N ILE A 28 -10.40 -20.83 7.63
CA ILE A 28 -10.34 -22.10 8.40
C ILE A 28 -9.39 -22.04 9.60
N GLY A 29 -8.60 -20.97 9.73
CA GLY A 29 -7.71 -20.76 10.87
C GLY A 29 -7.20 -19.33 10.96
N ALA A 30 -6.97 -18.84 12.18
CA ALA A 30 -6.40 -17.54 12.43
C ALA A 30 -5.53 -17.59 13.70
N LYS A 31 -4.22 -17.29 13.57
CA LYS A 31 -3.27 -17.23 14.69
C LYS A 31 -2.45 -15.93 14.62
N TYR A 32 -1.80 -15.58 15.71
CA TYR A 32 -0.94 -14.41 15.80
C TYR A 32 0.32 -14.75 16.62
N PHE A 33 1.42 -14.06 16.32
CA PHE A 33 2.72 -14.29 16.94
C PHE A 33 3.37 -12.93 17.19
N HIS A 34 3.72 -12.65 18.44
CA HIS A 34 4.21 -11.34 18.89
C HIS A 34 5.32 -11.46 19.94
N LYS A 35 5.93 -12.64 20.12
CA LYS A 35 6.98 -12.81 21.13
C LYS A 35 8.22 -12.01 20.74
N GLY A 36 8.61 -12.05 19.47
CA GLY A 36 9.72 -11.25 18.96
C GLY A 36 9.45 -9.74 19.10
N TYR A 37 8.20 -9.34 18.93
CA TYR A 37 7.74 -7.98 19.21
C TYR A 37 7.90 -7.59 20.69
N ASP A 38 7.34 -8.39 21.61
CA ASP A 38 7.38 -8.12 23.05
C ASP A 38 8.82 -8.07 23.58
N ASP A 39 9.68 -8.97 23.12
CA ASP A 39 11.09 -9.02 23.52
C ASP A 39 11.85 -7.75 23.06
N SER A 40 11.46 -7.18 21.93
CA SER A 40 12.15 -6.03 21.36
C SER A 40 11.68 -4.69 21.91
N TRP A 41 10.39 -4.55 22.21
CA TRP A 41 9.77 -3.26 22.60
C TRP A 41 8.98 -3.29 23.91
N GLY A 42 9.01 -4.40 24.63
CA GLY A 42 8.22 -4.60 25.84
C GLY A 42 6.74 -4.84 25.54
N ASN A 43 6.02 -5.32 26.55
CA ASN A 43 4.59 -5.58 26.45
C ASN A 43 3.83 -4.25 26.34
N ASN A 44 3.23 -3.99 25.18
CA ASN A 44 2.40 -2.81 24.94
C ASN A 44 0.93 -3.14 25.20
N THR A 45 0.40 -2.67 26.33
CA THR A 45 -1.00 -2.90 26.74
C THR A 45 -2.04 -2.29 25.79
N ASN A 46 -1.63 -1.39 24.89
CA ASN A 46 -2.51 -0.81 23.87
C ASN A 46 -2.65 -1.67 22.61
N ILE A 47 -1.98 -2.83 22.55
CA ILE A 47 -2.07 -3.75 21.42
C ILE A 47 -3.01 -4.90 21.78
N HIS A 48 -4.06 -5.08 20.98
CA HIS A 48 -4.95 -6.23 21.11
C HIS A 48 -4.29 -7.49 20.55
N ASN A 49 -3.79 -8.33 21.46
CA ASN A 49 -3.23 -9.66 21.19
C ASN A 49 -4.28 -10.60 20.58
N SER A 50 -4.48 -10.45 19.28
CA SER A 50 -5.49 -11.15 18.50
C SER A 50 -5.03 -11.21 17.04
N PRO A 51 -5.53 -12.17 16.25
CA PRO A 51 -5.24 -12.24 14.82
C PRO A 51 -5.98 -11.17 14.01
N ARG A 52 -6.66 -10.21 14.67
CA ARG A 52 -7.35 -9.11 14.00
C ARG A 52 -6.37 -8.16 13.36
N ASP A 53 -6.66 -7.85 12.11
CA ASP A 53 -6.02 -6.77 11.38
C ASP A 53 -6.60 -5.42 11.81
N TYR A 54 -5.72 -4.51 12.20
CA TYR A 54 -6.07 -3.13 12.56
C TYR A 54 -5.36 -2.12 11.64
N GLU A 55 -4.55 -2.60 10.70
CA GLU A 55 -3.77 -1.76 9.80
C GLU A 55 -4.31 -1.86 8.36
N GLY A 56 -4.68 -3.07 7.90
CA GLY A 56 -5.38 -3.30 6.65
C GLY A 56 -4.56 -4.00 5.57
N HIS A 57 -3.22 -4.03 5.66
CA HIS A 57 -2.33 -4.64 4.68
C HIS A 57 -2.60 -6.13 4.53
N GLY A 58 -2.67 -6.89 5.62
CA GLY A 58 -2.91 -8.33 5.53
C GLY A 58 -4.30 -8.65 4.99
N THR A 59 -5.30 -7.84 5.37
CA THR A 59 -6.66 -7.85 4.85
C THR A 59 -6.69 -7.64 3.34
N HIS A 60 -5.99 -6.61 2.85
CA HIS A 60 -5.84 -6.32 1.42
C HIS A 60 -5.17 -7.49 0.68
N THR A 61 -4.01 -7.96 1.15
CA THR A 61 -3.26 -9.04 0.48
C THR A 61 -4.02 -10.37 0.46
N LEU A 62 -4.74 -10.74 1.54
CA LEU A 62 -5.61 -11.92 1.51
C LEU A 62 -6.66 -11.79 0.43
N SER A 63 -7.38 -10.68 0.42
CA SER A 63 -8.51 -10.50 -0.47
C SER A 63 -8.08 -10.54 -1.94
N THR A 64 -6.90 -10.01 -2.27
CA THR A 64 -6.29 -10.13 -3.60
C THR A 64 -5.94 -11.57 -3.96
N ALA A 65 -5.45 -12.35 -3.00
CA ALA A 65 -5.02 -13.72 -3.25
C ALA A 65 -6.21 -14.70 -3.35
N ALA A 66 -7.15 -14.61 -2.41
CA ALA A 66 -8.22 -15.60 -2.20
C ALA A 66 -9.56 -15.00 -1.74
N GLY A 67 -9.79 -13.69 -1.91
CA GLY A 67 -11.05 -13.06 -1.58
C GLY A 67 -12.22 -13.65 -2.37
N ASN A 68 -13.34 -13.88 -1.69
CA ASN A 68 -14.57 -14.34 -2.34
C ASN A 68 -15.17 -13.21 -3.21
N PHE A 69 -16.14 -13.56 -4.07
CA PHE A 69 -16.86 -12.59 -4.87
C PHE A 69 -17.64 -11.60 -4.01
N VAL A 70 -17.30 -10.31 -4.13
CA VAL A 70 -18.00 -9.21 -3.46
C VAL A 70 -18.56 -8.27 -4.53
N PRO A 71 -19.86 -8.36 -4.86
CA PRO A 71 -20.48 -7.48 -5.84
C PRO A 71 -20.59 -6.05 -5.28
N LYS A 72 -20.58 -5.07 -6.18
CA LYS A 72 -20.66 -3.63 -5.86
C LYS A 72 -19.52 -3.13 -4.97
N ALA A 73 -18.37 -3.78 -5.05
CA ALA A 73 -17.15 -3.27 -4.43
C ALA A 73 -16.74 -1.97 -5.14
N SER A 74 -16.38 -0.95 -4.36
CA SER A 74 -15.89 0.33 -4.85
C SER A 74 -15.06 1.03 -3.77
N ILE A 75 -14.18 1.94 -4.19
CA ILE A 75 -13.42 2.83 -3.30
C ILE A 75 -13.95 4.24 -3.55
N THR A 76 -14.63 4.82 -2.56
CA THR A 76 -15.24 6.17 -2.68
C THR A 76 -16.20 6.32 -3.88
N GLY A 77 -16.84 5.23 -4.30
CA GLY A 77 -17.72 5.19 -5.48
C GLY A 77 -17.00 5.01 -6.82
N VAL A 78 -15.66 4.98 -6.82
CA VAL A 78 -14.82 4.69 -8.01
C VAL A 78 -14.61 3.17 -8.12
N TYR A 79 -14.47 2.67 -9.36
CA TYR A 79 -14.30 1.25 -9.68
C TYR A 79 -15.42 0.35 -9.14
N ASN A 80 -16.67 0.70 -9.45
CA ASN A 80 -17.82 -0.13 -9.11
C ASN A 80 -17.78 -1.45 -9.91
N GLY A 81 -17.58 -2.56 -9.21
CA GLY A 81 -17.48 -3.87 -9.84
C GLY A 81 -17.65 -5.01 -8.85
N THR A 82 -17.24 -6.21 -9.26
CA THR A 82 -17.16 -7.36 -8.37
C THR A 82 -15.70 -7.60 -8.01
N ALA A 83 -15.33 -7.36 -6.75
CA ALA A 83 -14.00 -7.70 -6.27
C ALA A 83 -13.91 -9.21 -6.01
N LYS A 84 -12.79 -9.83 -6.39
CA LYS A 84 -12.47 -11.23 -6.09
C LYS A 84 -10.95 -11.45 -6.15
N GLY A 85 -10.47 -12.44 -5.41
CA GLY A 85 -9.07 -12.83 -5.44
C GLY A 85 -8.69 -13.66 -6.67
N GLY A 86 -7.41 -14.01 -6.78
CA GLY A 86 -6.91 -14.96 -7.78
C GLY A 86 -7.59 -16.34 -7.66
N ALA A 87 -7.78 -16.82 -6.42
CA ALA A 87 -8.42 -18.10 -6.10
C ALA A 87 -9.61 -17.94 -5.12
N PRO A 88 -10.80 -17.45 -5.56
CA PRO A 88 -11.93 -17.14 -4.67
C PRO A 88 -12.53 -18.32 -3.91
N LYS A 89 -12.24 -19.55 -4.35
CA LYS A 89 -12.70 -20.80 -3.72
C LYS A 89 -11.65 -21.43 -2.81
N ALA A 90 -10.45 -20.85 -2.71
CA ALA A 90 -9.42 -21.34 -1.81
C ALA A 90 -9.84 -21.13 -0.36
N ARG A 91 -9.39 -22.03 0.51
CA ARG A 91 -9.50 -21.85 1.97
C ARG A 91 -8.33 -21.00 2.44
N VAL A 92 -8.59 -20.12 3.39
CA VAL A 92 -7.58 -19.19 3.90
C VAL A 92 -7.26 -19.45 5.36
N ALA A 93 -5.99 -19.35 5.73
CA ALA A 93 -5.52 -19.35 7.10
C ALA A 93 -4.64 -18.11 7.34
N ALA A 94 -4.98 -17.35 8.37
CA ALA A 94 -4.37 -16.06 8.67
C ALA A 94 -3.30 -16.19 9.75
N TYR A 95 -2.11 -15.66 9.50
CA TYR A 95 -1.08 -15.51 10.54
C TYR A 95 -0.59 -14.07 10.63
N LYS A 96 -0.83 -13.47 11.78
CA LYS A 96 -0.40 -12.11 12.07
C LYS A 96 0.98 -12.12 12.76
N VAL A 97 1.96 -11.49 12.12
CA VAL A 97 3.34 -11.33 12.63
C VAL A 97 3.82 -9.89 12.63
N CYS A 98 3.03 -9.00 12.05
CA CYS A 98 3.34 -7.58 11.94
C CYS A 98 2.50 -6.81 12.95
N TRP A 99 3.15 -5.90 13.65
CA TRP A 99 2.58 -5.17 14.77
C TRP A 99 2.93 -3.69 14.69
N PRO A 100 2.11 -2.79 15.27
CA PRO A 100 2.38 -1.36 15.27
C PRO A 100 3.75 -1.02 15.91
N ALA A 101 4.50 -0.13 15.26
CA ALA A 101 5.79 0.38 15.69
C ALA A 101 5.76 1.90 15.85
N LYS A 102 6.82 2.48 16.45
CA LYS A 102 7.01 3.95 16.48
C LYS A 102 6.99 4.60 15.08
N GLN A 103 7.30 3.84 14.03
CA GLN A 103 7.23 4.27 12.63
C GLN A 103 6.63 3.13 11.77
N GLY A 104 5.31 3.13 11.59
CA GLY A 104 4.61 2.15 10.75
C GLY A 104 4.40 0.79 11.43
N GLY A 105 4.28 -0.28 10.63
CA GLY A 105 4.23 -1.66 11.12
C GLY A 105 5.60 -2.33 11.07
N ARG A 106 5.90 -3.24 12.00
CA ARG A 106 7.11 -4.06 11.98
C ARG A 106 6.79 -5.53 12.23
N CYS A 107 7.49 -6.38 11.50
CA CYS A 107 7.41 -7.83 11.62
C CYS A 107 8.78 -8.33 12.10
N PHE A 108 8.82 -9.03 13.23
CA PHE A 108 10.08 -9.48 13.83
C PHE A 108 10.47 -10.85 13.28
N ASP A 109 11.78 -11.04 13.05
CA ASP A 109 12.32 -12.27 12.45
C ASP A 109 11.91 -13.53 13.23
N ALA A 110 11.86 -13.47 14.56
CA ALA A 110 11.41 -14.58 15.41
C ALA A 110 9.94 -14.94 15.17
N ASP A 111 9.06 -13.93 15.04
CA ASP A 111 7.64 -14.15 14.78
C ASP A 111 7.40 -14.66 13.35
N ILE A 112 8.20 -14.20 12.38
CA ILE A 112 8.19 -14.70 10.99
C ILE A 112 8.58 -16.19 10.95
N LEU A 113 9.70 -16.57 11.58
CA LEU A 113 10.13 -17.97 11.65
C LEU A 113 9.07 -18.85 12.29
N LYS A 114 8.47 -18.38 13.39
CA LYS A 114 7.43 -19.14 14.09
C LYS A 114 6.18 -19.35 13.24
N VAL A 115 5.86 -18.40 12.36
CA VAL A 115 4.77 -18.58 11.39
C VAL A 115 5.09 -19.61 10.33
N PHE A 116 6.30 -19.65 9.77
CA PHE A 116 6.65 -20.68 8.79
C PHE A 116 6.54 -22.08 9.39
N ASP A 117 7.07 -22.27 10.60
CA ASP A 117 6.95 -23.49 11.40
C ASP A 117 5.47 -23.93 11.54
N HIS A 118 4.62 -23.04 12.09
CA HIS A 118 3.19 -23.34 12.21
C HIS A 118 2.47 -23.49 10.87
N ALA A 119 2.93 -22.80 9.82
CA ALA A 119 2.30 -22.88 8.52
C ALA A 119 2.48 -24.25 7.90
N ILE A 120 3.69 -24.80 8.04
CA ILE A 120 4.08 -26.14 7.63
C ILE A 120 3.29 -27.19 8.41
N ASP A 121 3.26 -27.08 9.75
CA ASP A 121 2.52 -28.00 10.62
C ASP A 121 1.02 -28.03 10.34
N ASP A 122 0.43 -26.86 10.04
CA ASP A 122 -0.98 -26.75 9.67
C ASP A 122 -1.27 -27.31 8.25
N GLY A 123 -0.24 -27.74 7.49
CA GLY A 123 -0.36 -28.47 6.24
C GLY A 123 -0.89 -27.65 5.06
N VAL A 124 -0.37 -26.44 4.85
CA VAL A 124 -0.80 -25.59 3.72
C VAL A 124 -0.03 -25.83 2.45
N ASP A 125 -0.65 -25.48 1.33
CA ASP A 125 -0.10 -25.75 0.02
C ASP A 125 0.71 -24.58 -0.55
N VAL A 126 0.34 -23.33 -0.20
CA VAL A 126 1.05 -22.11 -0.62
C VAL A 126 1.11 -21.11 0.53
N ILE A 127 2.27 -20.47 0.70
CA ILE A 127 2.46 -19.35 1.62
C ILE A 127 2.58 -18.07 0.81
N SER A 128 1.67 -17.11 1.01
CA SER A 128 1.85 -15.74 0.54
C SER A 128 2.44 -14.90 1.67
N ALA A 129 3.57 -14.23 1.40
CA ALA A 129 4.34 -13.50 2.39
C ALA A 129 4.77 -12.14 1.83
N SER A 130 3.86 -11.16 1.85
CA SER A 130 4.15 -9.76 1.55
C SER A 130 4.86 -9.07 2.73
N VAL A 131 5.98 -9.64 3.14
CA VAL A 131 6.88 -9.11 4.18
C VAL A 131 8.30 -9.22 3.68
N GLY A 132 9.14 -8.24 3.99
CA GLY A 132 10.51 -8.20 3.53
C GLY A 132 11.35 -7.24 4.37
N GLY A 133 12.65 -7.50 4.40
CA GLY A 133 13.63 -6.67 5.10
C GLY A 133 14.65 -6.06 4.13
N LYS A 134 15.74 -5.56 4.71
CA LYS A 134 16.94 -5.25 3.92
C LYS A 134 17.54 -6.55 3.40
N SER A 135 18.05 -6.51 2.17
CA SER A 135 18.78 -7.63 1.59
C SER A 135 19.94 -8.05 2.48
N ARG A 136 20.04 -9.35 2.74
CA ARG A 136 21.01 -9.98 3.64
C ARG A 136 21.25 -11.44 3.22
N PRO A 137 22.36 -12.07 3.66
CA PRO A 137 22.62 -13.48 3.36
C PRO A 137 21.47 -14.39 3.81
N TYR A 138 21.18 -15.45 3.05
CA TYR A 138 20.00 -16.30 3.26
C TYR A 138 19.88 -16.85 4.69
N PHE A 139 20.99 -17.28 5.28
CA PHE A 139 21.05 -17.82 6.65
C PHE A 139 20.89 -16.74 7.75
N LYS A 140 20.70 -15.48 7.37
CA LYS A 140 20.36 -14.36 8.27
C LYS A 140 18.98 -13.76 7.96
N ASP A 141 18.23 -14.36 7.04
CA ASP A 141 16.89 -13.89 6.68
C ASP A 141 15.82 -14.89 7.11
N ALA A 142 14.92 -14.43 7.98
CA ALA A 142 13.85 -15.27 8.53
C ALA A 142 12.91 -15.84 7.46
N ALA A 143 12.56 -15.05 6.44
CA ALA A 143 11.70 -15.50 5.37
C ALA A 143 12.43 -16.49 4.45
N ALA A 144 13.72 -16.27 4.17
CA ALA A 144 14.52 -17.23 3.39
C ALA A 144 14.69 -18.56 4.12
N ILE A 145 14.98 -18.55 5.42
CA ILE A 145 15.09 -19.77 6.24
C ILE A 145 13.74 -20.48 6.32
N GLY A 146 12.68 -19.78 6.71
CA GLY A 146 11.35 -20.38 6.86
C GLY A 146 10.82 -20.97 5.55
N SER A 147 11.01 -20.27 4.43
CA SER A 147 10.61 -20.76 3.11
C SER A 147 11.44 -21.94 2.62
N PHE A 148 12.71 -22.07 3.02
CA PHE A 148 13.52 -23.23 2.69
C PHE A 148 12.96 -24.51 3.33
N HIS A 149 12.52 -24.41 4.59
CA HIS A 149 11.84 -25.51 5.28
C HIS A 149 10.47 -25.80 4.66
N ALA A 150 9.71 -24.77 4.28
CA ALA A 150 8.43 -24.96 3.57
C ALA A 150 8.62 -25.70 2.23
N MET A 151 9.63 -25.31 1.44
CA MET A 151 9.96 -25.96 0.17
C MET A 151 10.29 -27.45 0.35
N LYS A 152 11.01 -27.82 1.42
CA LYS A 152 11.32 -29.23 1.73
C LYS A 152 10.07 -30.08 1.95
N GLU A 153 9.01 -29.48 2.46
CA GLU A 153 7.70 -30.12 2.66
C GLU A 153 6.76 -29.96 1.45
N GLY A 154 7.27 -29.47 0.30
CA GLY A 154 6.50 -29.28 -0.93
C GLY A 154 5.61 -28.03 -0.95
N ILE A 155 5.84 -27.08 -0.04
CA ILE A 155 5.06 -25.85 0.12
C ILE A 155 5.80 -24.69 -0.54
N VAL A 156 5.20 -24.07 -1.56
CA VAL A 156 5.82 -22.91 -2.23
C VAL A 156 5.55 -21.60 -1.48
N ALA A 157 6.59 -20.77 -1.33
CA ALA A 157 6.48 -19.45 -0.75
C ALA A 157 6.57 -18.35 -1.84
N VAL A 158 5.59 -17.45 -1.83
CA VAL A 158 5.51 -16.28 -2.72
C VAL A 158 5.74 -15.02 -1.89
N THR A 159 6.63 -14.14 -2.33
CA THR A 159 6.98 -12.92 -1.60
C THR A 159 7.14 -11.72 -2.53
N SER A 160 7.04 -10.52 -1.99
CA SER A 160 7.25 -9.27 -2.73
C SER A 160 8.75 -8.95 -2.87
N ALA A 161 9.16 -8.40 -4.02
CA ALA A 161 10.52 -7.91 -4.25
C ALA A 161 10.92 -6.75 -3.33
N GLY A 162 9.96 -6.06 -2.72
CA GLY A 162 10.17 -4.87 -1.90
C GLY A 162 9.98 -3.57 -2.69
N ASN A 163 9.80 -2.46 -1.95
CA ASN A 163 9.42 -1.15 -2.50
C ASN A 163 10.58 -0.13 -2.40
N SER A 164 11.83 -0.60 -2.35
CA SER A 164 13.03 0.26 -2.19
C SER A 164 13.70 0.63 -3.51
N GLY A 165 13.06 0.32 -4.65
CA GLY A 165 13.49 0.80 -5.96
C GLY A 165 13.47 2.34 -6.07
N PRO A 166 13.91 2.90 -7.20
CA PRO A 166 14.26 2.23 -8.46
C PRO A 166 15.75 1.90 -8.62
N MET A 167 16.58 2.10 -7.59
CA MET A 167 18.02 1.86 -7.66
C MET A 167 18.36 0.38 -7.92
N LEU A 168 19.48 0.15 -8.62
CA LEU A 168 20.01 -1.19 -8.81
C LEU A 168 20.25 -1.90 -7.46
N ALA A 169 20.06 -3.22 -7.44
CA ALA A 169 20.22 -4.07 -6.26
C ALA A 169 19.32 -3.71 -5.06
N ALA A 170 18.13 -3.16 -5.30
CA ALA A 170 17.16 -2.80 -4.25
C ALA A 170 16.19 -3.93 -3.82
N VAL A 171 16.28 -5.13 -4.42
CA VAL A 171 15.39 -6.27 -4.10
C VAL A 171 15.66 -6.78 -2.68
N SER A 172 14.60 -6.93 -1.88
CA SER A 172 14.66 -7.34 -0.47
C SER A 172 15.08 -8.79 -0.26
N ILE A 173 14.58 -9.72 -1.08
CA ILE A 173 14.80 -11.16 -0.92
C ILE A 173 14.93 -11.85 -2.27
N VAL A 174 16.02 -12.60 -2.44
CA VAL A 174 16.42 -13.25 -3.70
C VAL A 174 16.67 -14.75 -3.53
N ALA A 175 16.05 -15.37 -2.53
CA ALA A 175 16.18 -16.80 -2.28
C ALA A 175 15.61 -17.59 -3.47
N HIS A 176 16.44 -18.44 -4.10
CA HIS A 176 16.09 -19.16 -5.33
C HIS A 176 14.91 -20.13 -5.21
N TRP A 177 14.55 -20.52 -3.98
CA TRP A 177 13.40 -21.40 -3.69
C TRP A 177 12.09 -20.65 -3.43
N MET A 178 12.10 -19.32 -3.56
CA MET A 178 10.92 -18.47 -3.41
C MET A 178 10.51 -17.89 -4.76
N ILE A 179 9.21 -17.64 -4.92
CA ILE A 179 8.70 -16.81 -6.01
C ILE A 179 8.73 -15.36 -5.54
N THR A 180 9.73 -14.60 -5.98
CA THR A 180 9.84 -13.15 -5.71
C THR A 180 9.11 -12.36 -6.80
N VAL A 181 8.11 -11.58 -6.41
CA VAL A 181 7.18 -10.88 -7.31
C VAL A 181 7.49 -9.37 -7.33
N ALA A 182 7.75 -8.83 -8.51
CA ALA A 182 7.83 -7.39 -8.75
C ALA A 182 6.44 -6.77 -8.99
N ALA A 183 6.32 -5.45 -8.90
CA ALA A 183 5.09 -4.72 -9.20
C ALA A 183 5.17 -4.03 -10.56
N SER A 184 4.04 -3.99 -11.27
CA SER A 184 3.86 -3.24 -12.51
C SER A 184 2.51 -2.55 -12.51
N THR A 185 2.33 -1.59 -13.41
CA THR A 185 1.03 -0.93 -13.62
C THR A 185 0.07 -1.85 -14.40
N ILE A 186 -1.21 -1.49 -14.37
CA ILE A 186 -2.26 -2.03 -15.23
C ILE A 186 -2.78 -0.91 -16.14
N ASP A 187 -3.62 -1.25 -17.11
CA ASP A 187 -4.26 -0.31 -18.04
C ASP A 187 -5.23 0.68 -17.37
N SER A 188 -5.71 0.33 -16.18
CA SER A 188 -6.64 1.13 -15.42
C SER A 188 -5.94 2.20 -14.58
N GLU A 189 -6.15 3.47 -14.92
CA GLU A 189 -5.55 4.61 -14.23
C GLU A 189 -6.61 5.47 -13.51
N PHE A 190 -6.19 6.15 -12.45
CA PHE A 190 -6.99 7.13 -11.70
C PHE A 190 -6.82 8.53 -12.31
N GLU A 191 -6.96 8.64 -13.62
CA GLU A 191 -6.63 9.85 -14.36
C GLU A 191 -7.56 11.03 -13.98
N SER A 192 -6.94 12.21 -13.84
CA SER A 192 -7.58 13.51 -13.68
C SER A 192 -6.69 14.58 -14.31
N ASN A 193 -7.18 15.81 -14.43
CA ASN A 193 -6.43 16.88 -15.04
C ASN A 193 -6.25 18.08 -14.11
N VAL A 194 -5.03 18.61 -14.09
CA VAL A 194 -4.73 19.93 -13.54
C VAL A 194 -4.73 20.92 -14.69
N LYS A 195 -5.73 21.80 -14.74
CA LYS A 195 -5.81 22.87 -15.73
C LYS A 195 -5.37 24.19 -15.11
N LEU A 196 -4.34 24.78 -15.70
CA LEU A 196 -3.83 26.11 -15.33
C LEU A 196 -4.56 27.19 -16.13
N GLN A 197 -4.67 28.42 -15.62
CA GLN A 197 -5.30 29.53 -16.36
C GLN A 197 -4.58 29.87 -17.68
N SER A 198 -3.30 29.50 -17.83
CA SER A 198 -2.59 29.61 -19.10
C SER A 198 -3.18 28.75 -20.23
N GLY A 199 -4.12 27.86 -19.92
CA GLY A 199 -4.62 26.83 -20.83
C GLY A 199 -3.80 25.54 -20.81
N LEU A 200 -2.66 25.52 -20.10
CA LEU A 200 -1.87 24.31 -19.94
C LEU A 200 -2.67 23.28 -19.13
N THR A 201 -2.90 22.12 -19.74
CA THR A 201 -3.54 20.96 -19.11
C THR A 201 -2.48 19.91 -18.83
N ILE A 202 -2.41 19.47 -17.58
CA ILE A 202 -1.43 18.50 -17.10
C ILE A 202 -2.18 17.26 -16.64
N LYS A 203 -1.79 16.11 -17.20
CA LYS A 203 -2.30 14.82 -16.78
C LYS A 203 -1.84 14.54 -15.34
N SER A 204 -2.78 14.14 -14.50
CA SER A 204 -2.56 13.87 -13.08
C SER A 204 -3.36 12.66 -12.64
N TYR A 205 -3.17 12.24 -11.39
CA TYR A 205 -3.82 11.05 -10.86
C TYR A 205 -4.43 11.31 -9.48
N GLN A 206 -5.69 10.92 -9.29
CA GLN A 206 -6.42 11.09 -8.02
C GLN A 206 -7.35 9.90 -7.73
N MET A 207 -7.22 9.32 -6.54
CA MET A 207 -8.03 8.17 -6.12
C MET A 207 -9.34 8.59 -5.44
N SER A 208 -9.42 9.82 -4.92
CA SER A 208 -10.58 10.30 -4.18
C SER A 208 -11.54 11.07 -5.08
N ASN A 209 -12.79 10.62 -5.17
CA ASN A 209 -13.89 11.48 -5.59
C ASN A 209 -14.39 12.26 -4.36
N LEU A 210 -13.53 13.11 -3.78
CA LEU A 210 -13.96 14.11 -2.79
C LEU A 210 -14.67 15.25 -3.54
N SER A 211 -15.69 14.88 -4.31
CA SER A 211 -16.79 15.76 -4.68
C SER A 211 -17.39 16.24 -3.36
N SER A 212 -17.01 17.46 -2.98
CA SER A 212 -17.72 18.20 -1.97
C SER A 212 -19.18 18.30 -2.43
N LYS A 213 -20.04 17.59 -1.69
CA LYS A 213 -21.50 17.62 -1.71
C LYS A 213 -22.19 16.74 -2.75
N SER A 214 -23.06 15.88 -2.21
CA SER A 214 -24.25 15.35 -2.88
C SER A 214 -24.98 16.46 -3.64
N GLY A 215 -24.88 16.45 -4.96
CA GLY A 215 -25.59 17.36 -5.84
C GLY A 215 -25.23 17.03 -7.29
N LYS A 216 -26.22 17.00 -8.18
CA LYS A 216 -26.09 16.57 -9.59
C LYS A 216 -25.26 17.52 -10.48
N ASP A 217 -24.45 18.38 -9.89
CA ASP A 217 -23.60 19.37 -10.56
C ASP A 217 -22.19 19.40 -9.94
N ALA A 218 -21.51 18.25 -9.87
CA ALA A 218 -20.13 18.17 -9.42
C ALA A 218 -19.15 18.67 -10.50
N LYS A 219 -19.30 19.92 -10.94
CA LYS A 219 -18.17 20.69 -11.49
C LYS A 219 -17.47 21.32 -10.30
N THR A 220 -16.46 20.65 -9.76
CA THR A 220 -15.57 21.22 -8.74
C THR A 220 -14.58 22.20 -9.36
N SER A 221 -15.09 23.21 -10.04
CA SER A 221 -14.29 24.38 -10.43
C SER A 221 -14.10 25.26 -9.19
N PHE A 222 -12.88 25.30 -8.67
CA PHE A 222 -12.53 26.20 -7.60
C PHE A 222 -11.48 27.18 -8.09
N ASP A 223 -11.88 28.43 -8.35
CA ASP A 223 -10.90 29.50 -8.55
C ASP A 223 -10.15 29.74 -7.24
N MET A 224 -8.99 29.11 -7.06
CA MET A 224 -8.25 29.16 -5.80
C MET A 224 -6.77 29.48 -6.00
N THR A 225 -6.28 30.35 -5.12
CA THR A 225 -4.89 30.79 -5.12
C THR A 225 -3.96 29.61 -4.80
N LEU A 226 -3.02 29.35 -5.68
CA LEU A 226 -1.92 28.42 -5.44
C LEU A 226 -0.93 29.02 -4.44
N LEU A 227 -0.56 28.25 -3.43
CA LEU A 227 0.56 28.58 -2.55
C LEU A 227 1.71 27.62 -2.81
N LEU A 228 2.79 28.19 -3.35
CA LEU A 228 4.04 27.47 -3.54
C LEU A 228 4.79 27.37 -2.23
N LEU A 229 5.06 26.14 -1.81
CA LEU A 229 5.97 25.87 -0.71
C LEU A 229 7.33 25.51 -1.29
N SER A 230 8.39 25.97 -0.63
CA SER A 230 9.75 25.58 -1.03
C SER A 230 9.89 24.06 -0.97
N MET A 231 10.70 23.50 -1.87
CA MET A 231 11.02 22.07 -1.89
C MET A 231 11.55 21.56 -0.53
N SER A 232 12.12 22.45 0.29
CA SER A 232 12.59 22.13 1.65
C SER A 232 11.47 21.90 2.68
N LYS A 233 10.26 22.44 2.49
CA LYS A 233 9.18 22.34 3.48
C LYS A 233 8.38 21.04 3.39
N LEU A 234 8.34 20.41 2.22
CA LEU A 234 7.76 19.08 1.94
C LEU A 234 6.35 18.83 2.52
N CYS A 235 5.60 19.86 2.88
CA CYS A 235 4.30 19.75 3.55
C CYS A 235 4.34 18.80 4.77
N LYS A 236 5.41 18.92 5.56
CA LYS A 236 5.62 18.16 6.79
C LYS A 236 4.88 18.78 7.97
N GLN A 237 4.73 17.98 9.02
CA GLN A 237 4.20 18.46 10.29
C GLN A 237 4.99 19.68 10.78
N ALA A 238 4.25 20.69 11.26
CA ALA A 238 4.79 21.94 11.79
C ALA A 238 5.62 22.80 10.81
N THR A 239 5.58 22.56 9.49
CA THR A 239 6.27 23.42 8.50
C THR A 239 5.33 24.38 7.75
N LEU A 240 4.03 24.21 7.93
CA LEU A 240 2.97 24.96 7.26
C LEU A 240 2.44 26.10 8.15
N ASP A 241 2.39 27.32 7.62
CA ASP A 241 1.78 28.47 8.27
C ASP A 241 0.30 28.54 7.89
N GLY A 242 -0.57 28.14 8.81
CA GLY A 242 -2.02 28.07 8.58
C GLY A 242 -2.63 29.39 8.10
N THR A 243 -2.07 30.55 8.51
CA THR A 243 -2.58 31.86 8.06
C THR A 243 -2.36 32.08 6.57
N LYS A 244 -1.28 31.53 6.01
CA LYS A 244 -0.94 31.64 4.58
C LYS A 244 -1.60 30.57 3.74
N VAL A 245 -1.84 29.39 4.33
CA VAL A 245 -2.34 28.17 3.68
C VAL A 245 -3.86 28.13 3.58
N LYS A 246 -4.57 28.71 4.55
CA LYS A 246 -6.03 28.61 4.64
C LYS A 246 -6.72 29.02 3.33
N GLY A 247 -7.57 28.13 2.80
CA GLY A 247 -8.35 28.37 1.58
C GLY A 247 -7.56 28.29 0.27
N LYS A 248 -6.32 27.75 0.29
CA LYS A 248 -5.46 27.62 -0.89
C LYS A 248 -5.20 26.18 -1.30
N ILE A 249 -4.76 26.01 -2.53
CA ILE A 249 -4.20 24.74 -3.04
C ILE A 249 -2.69 24.75 -2.81
N LEU A 250 -2.17 23.70 -2.18
CA LEU A 250 -0.75 23.56 -1.92
C LEU A 250 -0.03 22.80 -3.02
N VAL A 251 1.18 23.22 -3.38
CA VAL A 251 2.09 22.39 -4.18
C VAL A 251 3.14 21.79 -3.26
N CYS A 252 3.16 20.46 -3.18
CA CYS A 252 4.00 19.69 -2.27
C CYS A 252 4.88 18.72 -3.06
N TRP A 253 6.17 18.68 -2.76
CA TRP A 253 7.10 17.74 -3.40
C TRP A 253 7.23 16.43 -2.61
N GLY A 254 7.37 15.29 -3.30
CA GLY A 254 7.63 13.97 -2.75
C GLY A 254 8.99 13.91 -2.04
N ASN A 255 9.07 13.07 -0.98
CA ASN A 255 10.25 12.63 -0.19
C ASN A 255 9.87 12.38 1.31
N ASN A 256 8.58 12.31 1.63
CA ASN A 256 8.02 11.74 2.86
C ASN A 256 6.62 11.18 2.56
N THR A 257 6.00 10.50 3.53
CA THR A 257 4.71 9.81 3.40
C THR A 257 3.67 10.67 2.68
N ARG A 258 3.17 10.18 1.54
CA ARG A 258 2.27 10.94 0.65
C ARG A 258 0.96 11.30 1.36
N VAL A 259 0.32 10.34 2.00
CA VAL A 259 -0.94 10.54 2.74
C VAL A 259 -0.79 11.54 3.90
N ASP A 260 0.33 11.49 4.64
CA ASP A 260 0.61 12.43 5.74
C ASP A 260 0.64 13.88 5.23
N LYS A 261 1.22 14.15 4.06
CA LYS A 261 1.18 15.50 3.47
C LYS A 261 -0.25 16.01 3.28
N GLY A 262 -1.15 15.15 2.83
CA GLY A 262 -2.56 15.49 2.70
C GLY A 262 -3.18 15.82 4.05
N GLN A 263 -2.87 15.04 5.09
CA GLN A 263 -3.32 15.32 6.45
C GLN A 263 -2.78 16.68 6.96
N GLN A 264 -1.49 16.97 6.78
CA GLN A 264 -0.91 18.25 7.19
C GLN A 264 -1.52 19.42 6.41
N ALA A 265 -1.80 19.24 5.13
CA ALA A 265 -2.49 20.24 4.30
C ALA A 265 -3.88 20.57 4.88
N VAL A 266 -4.69 19.55 5.22
CA VAL A 266 -5.99 19.76 5.88
C VAL A 266 -5.84 20.48 7.22
N LEU A 267 -4.92 20.04 8.07
CA LEU A 267 -4.68 20.66 9.39
C LEU A 267 -4.27 22.13 9.27
N ALA A 268 -3.56 22.50 8.20
CA ALA A 268 -3.20 23.89 7.89
C ALA A 268 -4.32 24.69 7.20
N GLY A 269 -5.48 24.08 6.92
CA GLY A 269 -6.64 24.72 6.29
C GLY A 269 -6.59 24.77 4.76
N ALA A 270 -5.75 23.96 4.13
CA ALA A 270 -5.75 23.83 2.67
C ALA A 270 -7.04 23.16 2.20
N VAL A 271 -7.40 23.46 0.95
CA VAL A 271 -8.64 23.02 0.30
C VAL A 271 -8.37 22.07 -0.87
N GLY A 272 -7.10 21.95 -1.26
CA GLY A 272 -6.60 20.94 -2.19
C GLY A 272 -5.08 20.87 -2.15
N MET A 273 -4.50 19.88 -2.80
CA MET A 273 -3.04 19.74 -2.93
C MET A 273 -2.66 19.17 -4.31
N ILE A 274 -1.61 19.71 -4.90
CA ILE A 274 -0.88 19.07 -6.00
C ILE A 274 0.35 18.42 -5.38
N LEU A 275 0.43 17.10 -5.50
CA LEU A 275 1.57 16.32 -5.08
C LEU A 275 2.48 16.10 -6.29
N CYS A 276 3.70 16.62 -6.25
CA CYS A 276 4.70 16.43 -7.29
C CYS A 276 5.68 15.34 -6.84
N ASN A 277 5.97 14.36 -7.71
CA ASN A 277 7.03 13.39 -7.43
C ASN A 277 8.40 14.06 -7.23
N ASP A 278 9.29 13.42 -6.47
CA ASP A 278 10.71 13.76 -6.50
C ASP A 278 11.38 13.21 -7.76
N GLN A 279 12.61 13.65 -8.00
CA GLN A 279 13.37 13.27 -9.20
C GLN A 279 13.62 11.76 -9.29
N MET A 280 13.79 11.06 -8.16
CA MET A 280 14.05 9.62 -8.17
C MET A 280 12.78 8.83 -8.52
N SER A 281 11.64 9.28 -8.04
CA SER A 281 10.34 8.66 -8.29
C SER A 281 9.85 8.95 -9.72
N GLY A 282 10.20 10.11 -10.29
CA GLY A 282 9.94 10.45 -11.69
C GLY A 282 8.47 10.31 -12.07
N ASN A 283 8.17 9.30 -12.90
CA ASN A 283 6.82 9.00 -13.40
C ASN A 283 6.11 7.86 -12.63
N ASP A 284 6.72 7.32 -11.56
CA ASP A 284 6.09 6.31 -10.71
C ASP A 284 5.00 6.96 -9.85
N ILE A 285 3.76 6.96 -10.36
CA ILE A 285 2.63 7.59 -9.71
C ILE A 285 1.77 6.57 -8.99
N ILE A 286 1.67 6.75 -7.67
CA ILE A 286 0.74 6.02 -6.82
C ILE A 286 -0.38 6.98 -6.42
N ALA A 287 -1.59 6.71 -6.89
CA ALA A 287 -2.77 7.48 -6.54
C ALA A 287 -3.28 7.04 -5.16
N ASP A 288 -2.85 7.71 -4.09
CA ASP A 288 -3.36 7.41 -2.75
C ASP A 288 -4.70 8.10 -2.48
N VAL A 289 -5.48 7.57 -1.55
CA VAL A 289 -6.63 8.29 -0.97
C VAL A 289 -6.12 9.34 0.00
N HIS A 290 -6.57 10.58 -0.18
CA HIS A 290 -6.27 11.71 0.70
C HIS A 290 -7.53 12.26 1.38
N LEU A 291 -7.35 13.06 2.44
CA LEU A 291 -8.43 13.71 3.20
C LEU A 291 -8.98 14.99 2.55
N LEU A 292 -8.35 15.44 1.46
CA LEU A 292 -8.73 16.56 0.61
C LEU A 292 -8.51 16.16 -0.86
N PRO A 293 -9.05 16.89 -1.84
CA PRO A 293 -8.72 16.67 -3.25
C PRO A 293 -7.21 16.79 -3.49
N VAL A 294 -6.61 15.74 -4.09
CA VAL A 294 -5.18 15.70 -4.40
C VAL A 294 -4.94 15.19 -5.81
N SER A 295 -4.22 15.97 -6.61
CA SER A 295 -3.71 15.56 -7.92
C SER A 295 -2.23 15.22 -7.80
N HIS A 296 -1.88 13.97 -8.07
CA HIS A 296 -0.49 13.51 -8.12
C HIS A 296 0.05 13.65 -9.54
N VAL A 297 1.19 14.31 -9.71
CA VAL A 297 1.86 14.57 -10.99
C VAL A 297 3.32 14.11 -10.98
N SER A 298 3.86 13.90 -12.17
CA SER A 298 5.27 13.54 -12.35
C SER A 298 6.21 14.65 -11.87
N TYR A 299 7.50 14.33 -11.70
CA TYR A 299 8.52 15.33 -11.38
C TYR A 299 8.59 16.45 -12.43
N ASN A 300 8.55 16.11 -13.72
CA ASN A 300 8.65 17.08 -14.82
C ASN A 300 7.41 17.99 -14.90
N ASP A 301 6.23 17.41 -14.72
CA ASP A 301 4.98 18.18 -14.66
C ASP A 301 4.94 19.10 -13.44
N GLY A 302 5.47 18.62 -12.31
CA GLY A 302 5.66 19.44 -11.11
C GLY A 302 6.58 20.63 -11.36
N LEU A 303 7.66 20.47 -12.14
CA LEU A 303 8.53 21.58 -12.56
C LEU A 303 7.81 22.57 -13.48
N ALA A 304 6.96 22.09 -14.39
CA ALA A 304 6.16 22.96 -15.26
C ALA A 304 5.17 23.81 -14.45
N ILE A 305 4.45 23.19 -13.51
CA ILE A 305 3.55 23.88 -12.57
C ILE A 305 4.31 24.90 -11.73
N PHE A 306 5.46 24.51 -11.19
CA PHE A 306 6.31 25.39 -10.40
C PHE A 306 6.79 26.61 -11.19
N SER A 307 7.18 26.41 -12.45
CA SER A 307 7.64 27.48 -13.33
C SER A 307 6.51 28.45 -13.69
N TYR A 308 5.31 27.90 -13.97
CA TYR A 308 4.11 28.70 -14.19
C TYR A 308 3.77 29.58 -12.97
N ILE A 309 3.74 29.00 -11.77
CA ILE A 309 3.44 29.73 -10.52
C ILE A 309 4.41 30.89 -10.29
N LYS A 310 5.71 30.71 -10.59
CA LYS A 310 6.71 31.78 -10.46
C LYS A 310 6.53 32.90 -11.48
N SER A 311 5.93 32.61 -12.63
CA SER A 311 5.77 33.56 -13.73
C SER A 311 4.50 34.42 -13.62
N THR A 312 3.63 34.19 -12.64
CA THR A 312 2.32 34.86 -12.57
C THR A 312 1.92 35.20 -11.12
N ASN A 313 1.34 36.39 -10.90
CA ASN A 313 0.86 36.87 -9.59
C ASN A 313 -0.60 36.48 -9.27
N LEU A 314 -1.31 35.88 -10.23
CA LEU A 314 -2.71 35.45 -10.14
C LEU A 314 -2.76 33.99 -10.57
N ILE A 315 -3.27 33.12 -9.72
CA ILE A 315 -3.25 31.69 -10.01
C ILE A 315 -4.57 31.12 -9.56
N SER A 316 -5.35 30.63 -10.51
CA SER A 316 -6.49 29.76 -10.24
C SER A 316 -6.26 28.41 -10.90
N LEU A 317 -6.81 27.35 -10.30
CA LEU A 317 -6.68 25.98 -10.79
C LEU A 317 -8.05 25.42 -11.10
N HIS A 318 -8.18 24.78 -12.25
CA HIS A 318 -9.29 23.90 -12.54
C HIS A 318 -8.85 22.46 -12.26
N LEU A 319 -9.49 21.84 -11.26
CA LEU A 319 -9.41 20.41 -11.00
C LEU A 319 -10.69 19.77 -11.56
N GLU A 320 -10.56 18.98 -12.62
CA GLU A 320 -11.65 18.17 -13.19
C GLU A 320 -11.48 16.69 -12.84
#